data_AF-A0A2A2HTG3-F1
#
_entry.id   AF-A0A2A2HTG3-F1
#
_cell.length_a   1.000
_cell.length_b   1.000
_cell.length_c   1.000
_cell.angle_alpha   90.00
_cell.angle_beta   90.00
_cell.angle_gamma   90.00
#
_symmetry.space_group_name_H-M   'P 1'
#
loop_
_entity.id
_entity.type
_entity.pdbx_description
1 polymer ?
#
loop_
_entity_poly.entity_id
_entity_poly.type
_entity_poly.pdbx_seq_one_letter_code
_entity_poly.pdbx_strand_id
1 'polypeptide(L)' 'MTIWFPFSATIRQEDSFYISICPEADIICKGTTIEEAIENLKEEVEKFLGEKLSQGFSKIIFY' A
#
# COMPACT_ATOMS: atom_id res chain seq x y z
N MET A 1 2.33 -18.56 10.14
CA MET A 1 3.76 -18.19 10.21
C MET A 1 3.77 -16.71 9.85
N THR A 2 3.97 -15.81 10.80
CA THR A 2 3.80 -14.38 10.50
C THR A 2 5.03 -13.91 9.71
N ILE A 3 4.85 -13.71 8.40
CA ILE A 3 5.84 -13.04 7.55
C ILE A 3 6.10 -11.64 8.12
N TRP A 4 7.34 -11.41 8.53
CA TRP A 4 7.79 -10.15 9.14
C TRP A 4 8.65 -9.37 8.13
N PHE A 5 8.15 -9.24 6.91
CA PHE A 5 8.70 -8.30 5.94
C PHE A 5 7.97 -6.97 6.14
N PRO A 6 8.66 -5.89 6.55
CA PRO A 6 7.98 -4.62 6.77
C PRO A 6 7.63 -4.00 5.42
N PHE A 7 6.40 -4.23 4.95
CA PHE A 7 5.86 -3.53 3.79
C PHE A 7 5.69 -2.05 4.11
N SER A 8 6.13 -1.18 3.20
CA SER A 8 5.92 0.26 3.29
C SER A 8 4.96 0.72 2.20
N ALA A 9 4.24 1.81 2.47
CA ALA A 9 3.41 2.48 1.47
C ALA A 9 3.94 3.88 1.24
N THR A 10 4.13 4.23 -0.03
CA THR A 10 4.50 5.56 -0.47
C THR A 10 3.32 6.17 -1.20
N ILE A 11 2.79 7.28 -0.70
CA ILE A 11 1.64 7.98 -1.26
C ILE A 11 2.13 9.27 -1.91
N ARG A 12 1.78 9.49 -3.17
CA ARG A 12 2.04 10.71 -3.93
C ARG A 12 0.72 11.29 -4.42
N GLN A 13 0.51 12.59 -4.26
CA GLN A 13 -0.62 13.25 -4.91
C GLN A 13 -0.25 13.60 -6.36
N GLU A 14 -1.10 13.18 -7.32
CA GLU A 14 -0.99 13.51 -8.74
C GLU A 14 -2.34 14.10 -9.21
N ASP A 15 -2.34 15.39 -9.56
CA ASP A 15 -3.54 16.15 -9.92
C ASP A 15 -4.68 15.99 -8.88
N SER A 16 -5.76 15.30 -9.28
CA SER A 16 -6.98 15.07 -8.49
C SER A 16 -7.04 13.65 -7.89
N PHE A 17 -5.93 12.91 -7.87
CA PHE A 17 -5.86 11.55 -7.33
C PHE A 17 -4.57 11.30 -6.56
N TYR A 18 -4.52 10.18 -5.86
CA TYR A 18 -3.37 9.72 -5.09
C TYR A 18 -2.84 8.43 -5.69
N ILE A 19 -1.53 8.33 -5.80
CA ILE A 19 -0.79 7.15 -6.23
C ILE A 19 -0.10 6.56 -5.02
N SER A 20 -0.40 5.30 -4.73
CA SER A 20 0.14 4.55 -3.62
C SER A 20 1.05 3.44 -4.15
N ILE A 21 2.26 3.33 -3.62
CA ILE A 21 3.28 2.38 -4.09
C ILE A 21 3.77 1.56 -2.89
N CYS A 22 3.84 0.25 -3.07
CA CYS A 22 4.53 -0.65 -2.15
C CYS A 22 5.79 -1.20 -2.84
N PRO A 23 6.97 -0.59 -2.59
CA PRO A 23 8.21 -0.97 -3.25
C PRO A 23 8.61 -2.43 -3.01
N GLU A 24 8.27 -2.99 -1.84
CA GLU A 24 8.65 -4.36 -1.46
C GLU A 24 7.85 -5.42 -2.23
N ALA A 25 6.64 -5.08 -2.68
CA ALA A 25 5.79 -5.96 -3.48
C ALA A 25 5.82 -5.61 -4.99
N ASP A 26 6.47 -4.51 -5.37
CA ASP A 26 6.41 -3.92 -6.71
C ASP A 26 4.96 -3.65 -7.18
N ILE A 27 4.11 -3.17 -6.26
CA ILE A 27 2.68 -2.90 -6.51
C ILE A 27 2.42 -1.40 -6.48
N ILE A 28 1.62 -0.94 -7.44
CA ILE A 28 1.18 0.45 -7.55
C ILE A 28 -0.35 0.46 -7.65
N CYS A 29 -0.98 1.31 -6.84
CA CYS A 29 -2.41 1.55 -6.88
C CYS A 29 -2.72 3.05 -6.98
N LYS A 30 -3.95 3.34 -7.38
CA LYS A 30 -4.49 4.70 -7.48
C LYS A 30 -5.76 4.77 -6.65
N GLY A 31 -6.02 5.91 -6.03
CA GLY A 31 -7.27 6.23 -5.36
C GLY A 31 -7.64 7.69 -5.55
N THR A 32 -8.92 8.04 -5.44
CA THR A 32 -9.36 9.45 -5.46
C THR A 32 -9.08 10.15 -4.13
N THR A 33 -8.95 9.38 -3.06
CA THR A 33 -8.56 9.82 -1.72
C THR A 33 -7.33 9.06 -1.24
N ILE A 34 -6.68 9.57 -0.19
CA ILE A 34 -5.52 8.91 0.44
C ILE A 34 -5.94 7.54 0.99
N GLU A 35 -7.08 7.50 1.70
CA GLU A 35 -7.63 6.28 2.29
C GLU A 35 -7.92 5.22 1.23
N GLU A 36 -8.55 5.60 0.12
CA GLU A 36 -8.84 4.69 -0.99
C GLU A 36 -7.54 4.15 -1.63
N ALA A 37 -6.54 5.01 -1.84
CA ALA A 37 -5.26 4.59 -2.41
C ALA A 37 -4.55 3.57 -1.48
N ILE A 38 -4.56 3.82 -0.16
CA ILE A 38 -3.98 2.92 0.84
C ILE A 38 -4.76 1.59 0.91
N GLU A 39 -6.09 1.62 0.88
CA GLU A 39 -6.93 0.43 0.93
C GLU A 39 -6.71 -0.44 -0.31
N ASN A 40 -6.73 0.16 -1.50
CA ASN A 40 -6.45 -0.53 -2.76
C ASN A 40 -5.05 -1.17 -2.73
N LEU A 41 -4.03 -0.43 -2.28
CA LEU A 41 -2.67 -0.96 -2.15
C LEU A 41 -2.61 -2.12 -1.16
N LYS A 42 -3.29 -2.01 -0.03
CA LYS A 42 -3.32 -3.05 1.00
C LYS A 42 -3.92 -4.34 0.43
N GLU A 43 -5.08 -4.25 -0.22
CA GLU A 43 -5.74 -5.43 -0.80
C GLU A 43 -4.86 -6.13 -1.84
N GLU A 44 -4.21 -5.38 -2.73
CA GLU A 44 -3.33 -5.97 -3.75
C GLU A 44 -2.08 -6.61 -3.12
N VAL A 45 -1.50 -5.99 -2.08
CA VAL A 45 -0.38 -6.59 -1.33
C VAL A 45 -0.83 -7.85 -0.58
N GLU A 46 -2.02 -7.85 0.03
CA GLU A 46 -2.58 -9.04 0.70
C GLU A 46 -2.84 -10.18 -0.30
N LYS A 47 -3.30 -9.87 -1.51
CA LYS A 47 -3.44 -10.84 -2.61
C LYS A 47 -2.10 -11.39 -3.06
N PHE A 48 -1.08 -10.54 -3.19
CA PHE A 48 0.30 -10.95 -3.53
C PHE A 48 0.89 -11.89 -2.47
N LEU A 49 0.66 -11.60 -1.19
CA LEU A 49 1.12 -12.42 -0.08
C LEU A 49 0.31 -13.71 0.09
N GLY A 50 -0.95 -13.73 -0.34
CA GLY A 50 -1.90 -14.78 0.02
C GLY A 50 -2.28 -14.79 1.51
N GLU A 51 -1.92 -13.74 2.26
CA GLU A 51 -2.14 -13.58 3.70
C GLU A 51 -2.55 -12.12 4.01
N LYS A 52 -3.27 -11.94 5.12
CA LYS A 52 -3.70 -10.61 5.56
C LYS A 52 -2.60 -9.85 6.29
N LEU A 53 -2.46 -8.57 5.98
CA LEU A 53 -1.62 -7.61 6.68
C LEU A 53 -2.28 -7.22 8.01
N SER A 54 -2.08 -8.05 9.02
CA SER A 54 -2.70 -7.91 10.35
C SER A 54 -2.30 -6.60 11.06
N GLN A 55 -1.12 -6.06 10.76
CA GLN A 55 -0.60 -4.81 11.34
C GLN A 55 -0.57 -3.64 10.34
N GLY A 56 -1.07 -3.83 9.10
CA GLY A 56 -1.00 -2.84 8.03
C GLY A 56 0.43 -2.60 7.51
N PHE A 57 0.64 -1.45 6.86
CA PHE A 57 1.97 -1.02 6.41
C PHE A 57 2.81 -0.56 7.61
N SER A 58 4.06 -1.02 7.68
CA SER A 58 4.99 -0.66 8.76
C SER A 58 5.40 0.80 8.72
N LYS A 59 5.28 1.44 7.55
CA LYS A 59 5.55 2.86 7.36
C LYS A 59 4.71 3.38 6.20
N ILE A 60 4.15 4.57 6.36
CA ILE A 60 3.48 5.30 5.29
C ILE A 60 4.22 6.63 5.09
N ILE A 61 4.66 6.91 3.88
CA ILE A 61 5.41 8.10 3.50
C ILE A 61 4.58 8.88 2.49
N PHE A 62 4.40 10.18 2.72
CA PHE A 62 3.70 11.08 1.81
C PHE A 62 4.71 11.95 1.06
N TYR A 63 4.55 12.04 -0.26
CA TYR A 63 5.35 12.86 -1.18
C TYR A 63 4.48 13.85 -1.94
#